data_AF-A0A444JCK5-F1
#
_entry.id   AF-A0A444JCK5-F1
#
_cell.length_a   1.000
_cell.length_b   1.000
_cell.length_c   1.000
_cell.angle_alpha   90.00
_cell.angle_beta   90.00
_cell.angle_gamma   90.00
#
_symmetry.space_group_name_H-M   'P 1'
#
loop_
_entity.id
_entity.type
_entity.pdbx_description
1 polymer ?
#
loop_
_entity_poly.entity_id
_entity_poly.type
_entity_poly.pdbx_seq_one_letter_code
_entity_poly.pdbx_strand_id
1 'polypeptide(L)'
;MSDAGAVFTDPYFGWNTWHQKNRDWYFACQDLYTAFLKGNFMVTTSNLFMTAEAVRQVGQFCSLRYLHDYDYIFRMLLAFPDQVGYVADEQLLYYRIHDGNTLGEAAITGRQQDVEVISKYMLAALPEQYRSLAAAGTERLMILRDELEQVRSELSGQTEPSVRERLHLLLSAIKYKLRKKLRSR
;
A
#
# COMPACT_ATOMS: atom_id res chain seq x y z
N MET A 1 -17.79 3.42 6.77
CA MET A 1 -19.05 3.97 6.23
C MET A 1 -18.78 4.60 4.86
N SER A 2 -19.73 4.61 3.93
CA SER A 2 -19.61 5.31 2.65
C SER A 2 -19.80 6.82 2.80
N ASP A 3 -19.56 7.57 1.72
CA ASP A 3 -19.89 9.01 1.65
C ASP A 3 -21.38 9.31 1.89
N ALA A 4 -22.26 8.37 1.57
CA ALA A 4 -23.70 8.46 1.83
C ALA A 4 -24.10 7.94 3.24
N GLY A 5 -23.13 7.63 4.10
CA GLY A 5 -23.38 7.13 5.46
C GLY A 5 -23.74 5.64 5.53
N ALA A 6 -23.68 4.90 4.42
CA ALA A 6 -23.94 3.47 4.45
C ALA A 6 -22.85 2.74 5.24
N VAL A 7 -23.23 1.90 6.19
CA VAL A 7 -22.28 1.08 6.93
C VAL A 7 -21.95 -0.15 6.09
N PHE A 8 -20.67 -0.35 5.76
CA PHE A 8 -20.21 -1.57 5.12
C PHE A 8 -20.09 -2.66 6.19
N THR A 9 -21.11 -3.50 6.32
CA THR A 9 -21.16 -4.61 7.28
C THR A 9 -20.74 -5.95 6.67
N ASP A 10 -20.55 -6.03 5.36
CA ASP A 10 -20.09 -7.23 4.68
C ASP A 10 -18.64 -7.55 5.11
N PRO A 11 -18.39 -8.68 5.80
CA PRO A 11 -17.05 -9.06 6.21
C PRO A 11 -16.12 -9.34 5.02
N TYR A 12 -16.67 -9.69 3.85
CA TYR A 12 -15.92 -9.99 2.63
C TYR A 12 -15.68 -8.76 1.74
N PHE A 13 -16.14 -7.59 2.17
CA PHE A 13 -15.79 -6.35 1.51
C PHE A 13 -14.27 -6.21 1.46
N GLY A 14 -13.70 -5.96 0.26
CA GLY A 14 -12.26 -6.08 0.03
C GLY A 14 -11.37 -5.28 1.00
N TRP A 15 -11.87 -4.14 1.50
CA TRP A 15 -11.21 -3.36 2.54
C TRP A 15 -11.09 -4.11 3.87
N ASN A 16 -12.17 -4.77 4.31
CA ASN A 16 -12.20 -5.55 5.55
C ASN A 16 -11.27 -6.76 5.44
N THR A 17 -11.29 -7.46 4.30
CA THR A 17 -10.37 -8.58 4.03
C THR A 17 -8.90 -8.14 4.05
N TRP A 18 -8.58 -7.01 3.40
CA TRP A 18 -7.22 -6.46 3.41
C TRP A 18 -6.76 -6.04 4.80
N HIS A 19 -7.62 -5.31 5.54
CA HIS A 19 -7.31 -4.85 6.90
C HIS A 19 -7.13 -6.02 7.86
N GLN A 20 -8.05 -7.00 7.83
CA GLN A 20 -7.98 -8.19 8.66
C GLN A 20 -6.71 -9.00 8.38
N LYS A 21 -6.32 -9.18 7.11
CA LYS A 21 -5.08 -9.86 6.74
C LYS A 21 -3.84 -9.23 7.39
N ASN A 22 -3.75 -7.90 7.43
CA ASN A 22 -2.61 -7.21 8.05
C ASN A 22 -2.66 -7.32 9.59
N ARG A 23 -3.85 -7.26 10.20
CA ARG A 23 -4.04 -7.47 11.64
C ARG A 23 -3.70 -8.89 12.07
N ASP A 24 -4.13 -9.90 11.31
CA ASP A 24 -3.83 -11.31 11.58
C ASP A 24 -2.33 -11.54 11.65
N TRP A 25 -1.57 -10.88 10.77
CA TRP A 25 -0.13 -10.99 10.81
C TRP A 25 0.49 -10.30 12.03
N TYR A 26 0.00 -9.11 12.43
CA TYR A 26 0.41 -8.49 13.68
C TYR A 26 0.21 -9.44 14.87
N PHE A 27 -0.96 -10.07 14.99
CA PHE A 27 -1.24 -10.98 16.11
C PHE A 27 -0.38 -12.25 16.09
N ALA A 28 0.06 -12.68 14.91
CA ALA A 28 0.94 -13.83 14.78
C ALA A 28 2.43 -13.51 15.03
N CYS A 29 2.92 -12.32 14.66
CA CYS A 29 4.32 -11.92 14.94
C CYS A 29 4.52 -11.26 16.29
N GLN A 30 3.46 -10.65 16.86
CA GLN A 30 3.47 -9.89 18.11
C GLN A 30 4.54 -8.79 18.17
N ASP A 31 4.92 -8.24 17.02
CA ASP A 31 5.90 -7.16 16.90
C ASP A 31 5.36 -6.07 15.97
N LEU A 32 5.12 -4.88 16.51
CA LEU A 32 4.55 -3.76 15.75
C LEU A 32 5.44 -3.34 14.60
N TYR A 33 6.76 -3.30 14.81
CA TYR A 33 7.69 -2.86 13.79
C TYR A 33 7.65 -3.78 12.57
N THR A 34 7.79 -5.07 12.79
CA THR A 34 7.73 -6.10 11.76
C THR A 34 6.35 -6.17 11.10
N ALA A 35 5.28 -5.97 11.87
CA ALA A 35 3.92 -5.94 11.31
C ALA A 35 3.75 -4.75 10.33
N PHE A 36 4.19 -3.55 10.69
CA PHE A 36 4.13 -2.38 9.81
C PHE A 36 5.02 -2.52 8.58
N LEU A 37 6.16 -3.19 8.68
CA LEU A 37 6.97 -3.55 7.51
C LEU A 37 6.22 -4.47 6.53
N LYS A 38 5.25 -5.26 7.01
CA LYS A 38 4.46 -6.14 6.16
C LYS A 38 3.24 -5.45 5.53
N GLY A 39 2.55 -4.58 6.27
CA GLY A 39 1.33 -3.95 5.77
C GLY A 39 0.62 -3.07 6.78
N ASN A 40 -0.24 -2.17 6.26
CA ASN A 40 -0.91 -1.16 7.08
C ASN A 40 -2.14 -1.76 7.74
N PHE A 41 -2.23 -1.65 9.06
CA PHE A 41 -3.43 -1.99 9.84
C PHE A 41 -3.92 -0.84 10.73
N MET A 42 -3.27 0.34 10.67
CA MET A 42 -3.68 1.58 11.34
C MET A 42 -4.82 2.28 10.59
N VAL A 43 -4.83 2.17 9.26
CA VAL A 43 -5.80 2.77 8.32
C VAL A 43 -5.75 4.30 8.24
N THR A 44 -5.63 5.02 9.36
CA THR A 44 -5.74 6.49 9.40
C THR A 44 -5.00 7.11 10.57
N THR A 45 -4.48 8.32 10.37
CA THR A 45 -3.84 9.14 11.41
C THR A 45 -4.81 9.70 12.45
N SER A 46 -6.12 9.72 12.16
CA SER A 46 -7.15 10.25 13.06
C SER A 46 -7.36 9.45 14.34
N ASN A 47 -6.69 8.29 14.48
CA ASN A 47 -6.75 7.45 15.69
C ASN A 47 -5.38 7.31 16.38
N LEU A 48 -4.47 8.28 16.19
CA LEU A 48 -3.17 8.31 16.84
C LEU A 48 -3.20 9.19 18.10
N PHE A 49 -2.76 8.61 19.22
CA PHE A 49 -2.65 9.29 20.50
C PHE A 49 -1.20 9.24 20.98
N MET A 50 -0.70 10.38 21.45
CA MET A 50 0.70 10.55 21.84
C MET A 50 0.85 11.73 22.78
N THR A 51 1.87 11.67 23.64
CA THR A 51 2.19 12.79 24.52
C THR A 51 2.77 13.96 23.73
N ALA A 52 2.58 15.18 24.22
CA ALA A 52 3.19 16.36 23.61
C ALA A 52 4.73 16.28 23.58
N GLU A 53 5.33 15.56 24.54
CA GLU A 53 6.77 15.29 24.57
C GLU A 53 7.20 14.38 23.41
N ALA A 54 6.49 13.27 23.19
CA ALA A 54 6.77 12.37 22.08
C ALA A 54 6.70 13.10 20.73
N VAL A 55 5.70 13.95 20.54
CA VAL A 55 5.56 14.79 19.33
C VAL A 55 6.74 15.74 19.16
N ARG A 56 7.21 16.39 20.23
CA ARG A 56 8.36 17.31 20.15
C ARG A 56 9.66 16.58 19.84
N GLN A 57 9.86 15.38 20.38
CA GLN A 57 11.05 14.58 20.14
C GLN A 57 11.08 14.02 18.71
N VAL A 58 9.96 13.50 18.22
CA VAL A 58 9.88 12.88 16.89
C VAL A 58 9.74 13.92 15.78
N GLY A 59 9.14 15.07 16.06
CA GLY A 59 8.85 16.12 15.09
C GLY A 59 7.55 15.89 14.34
N GLN A 60 7.24 16.75 13.36
CA GLN A 60 5.97 16.73 12.62
C GLN A 60 5.93 15.62 11.54
N PHE A 61 4.76 15.44 10.92
CA PHE A 61 4.63 14.63 9.70
C PHE A 61 5.50 15.19 8.57
N CYS A 62 6.13 14.30 7.81
CA CYS A 62 6.86 14.71 6.62
C CYS A 62 5.90 15.07 5.47
N SER A 63 6.41 15.68 4.41
CA SER A 63 5.62 16.12 3.25
C SER A 63 5.27 14.99 2.27
N LEU A 64 5.33 13.72 2.68
CA LEU A 64 4.94 12.60 1.83
C LEU A 64 3.43 12.61 1.59
N ARG A 65 3.03 12.56 0.32
CA ARG A 65 1.61 12.60 -0.05
C ARG A 65 0.83 11.38 0.46
N TYR A 66 1.37 10.18 0.32
CA TYR A 66 0.63 8.95 0.60
C TYR A 66 1.05 8.26 1.89
N LEU A 67 2.33 8.32 2.24
CA LEU A 67 2.96 7.49 3.27
C LEU A 67 3.56 8.31 4.44
N HIS A 68 3.07 9.52 4.68
CA HIS A 68 3.54 10.36 5.80
C HIS A 68 3.23 9.75 7.16
N ASP A 69 2.11 9.04 7.26
CA ASP A 69 1.65 8.33 8.46
C ASP A 69 2.57 7.16 8.81
N TYR A 70 2.97 6.38 7.81
CA TYR A 70 3.98 5.33 7.92
C TYR A 70 5.31 5.86 8.42
N ASP A 71 5.82 6.89 7.76
CA ASP A 71 7.08 7.52 8.16
C ASP A 71 7.03 7.98 9.62
N TYR A 72 5.91 8.58 10.02
CA TYR A 72 5.72 9.06 11.37
C TYR A 72 5.68 7.93 12.40
N ILE A 73 4.96 6.84 12.14
CA ILE A 73 4.88 5.70 13.05
C ILE A 73 6.21 4.97 13.17
N PHE A 74 6.95 4.78 12.08
CA PHE A 74 8.28 4.19 12.20
C PHE A 74 9.23 5.07 13.01
N ARG A 75 9.19 6.40 12.85
CA ARG A 75 9.96 7.30 13.73
C ARG A 75 9.55 7.18 15.19
N MET A 76 8.25 7.06 15.49
CA MET A 76 7.76 6.82 16.84
C MET A 76 8.29 5.51 17.41
N LEU A 77 8.19 4.41 16.66
CA LEU A 77 8.67 3.09 17.07
C LEU A 77 10.19 3.06 17.31
N LEU A 78 10.97 3.80 16.49
CA LEU A 78 12.43 3.92 16.68
C LEU A 78 12.80 4.80 17.89
N ALA A 79 12.08 5.90 18.10
CA ALA A 79 12.37 6.84 19.19
C ALA A 79 11.90 6.33 20.56
N PHE A 80 10.85 5.51 20.58
CA PHE A 80 10.21 4.99 21.80
C PHE A 80 10.02 3.47 21.72
N PRO A 81 11.11 2.67 21.72
CA PRO A 81 11.01 1.22 21.76
C PRO A 81 10.18 0.78 22.97
N ASP A 82 9.33 -0.23 22.78
CA ASP A 82 8.47 -0.84 23.81
C ASP A 82 7.45 0.10 24.48
N GLN A 83 7.32 1.35 24.01
CA GLN A 83 6.40 2.36 24.55
C GLN A 83 5.28 2.72 23.56
N VAL A 84 5.29 2.12 22.37
CA VAL A 84 4.22 2.26 21.39
C VAL A 84 3.35 1.00 21.45
N GLY A 85 2.03 1.18 21.61
CA GLY A 85 1.06 0.09 21.68
C GLY A 85 -0.02 0.21 20.61
N TYR A 86 -0.59 -0.92 20.20
CA TYR A 86 -1.76 -0.98 19.35
C TYR A 86 -2.98 -1.43 20.16
N VAL A 87 -3.98 -0.55 20.28
CA VAL A 87 -5.25 -0.84 20.96
C VAL A 87 -6.18 -1.51 19.97
N ALA A 88 -6.20 -2.84 19.98
CA ALA A 88 -6.86 -3.64 18.96
C ALA A 88 -8.33 -3.99 19.26
N ASP A 89 -8.73 -3.93 20.53
CA ASP A 89 -10.02 -4.42 21.02
C ASP A 89 -11.05 -3.31 21.28
N GLU A 90 -10.68 -2.06 20.99
CA GLU A 90 -11.54 -0.89 21.19
C GLU A 90 -11.96 -0.25 19.86
N GLN A 91 -13.26 0.02 19.72
CA GLN A 91 -13.79 0.71 18.54
C GLN A 91 -13.71 2.24 18.74
N LEU A 92 -12.52 2.80 18.53
CA LEU A 92 -12.24 4.21 18.83
C LEU A 92 -12.54 5.18 17.66
N LEU A 93 -12.77 4.68 16.45
CA LEU A 93 -12.98 5.51 15.27
C LEU A 93 -13.92 4.87 14.23
N TYR A 94 -14.80 5.69 13.67
CA TYR A 94 -15.57 5.35 12.46
C TYR A 94 -14.89 5.93 11.23
N TYR A 95 -14.21 5.08 10.45
CA TYR A 95 -13.57 5.50 9.22
C TYR A 95 -14.56 5.55 8.04
N ARG A 96 -14.46 6.62 7.24
CA ARG A 96 -15.23 6.78 6.00
C ARG A 96 -14.40 6.34 4.81
N ILE A 97 -14.97 5.50 3.97
CA ILE A 97 -14.35 5.01 2.75
C ILE A 97 -14.90 5.86 1.61
N HIS A 98 -13.98 6.54 0.91
CA HIS A 98 -14.30 7.38 -0.24
C HIS A 98 -14.09 6.58 -1.53
N ASP A 99 -15.01 6.71 -2.49
CA ASP A 99 -14.93 6.00 -3.78
C ASP A 99 -13.70 6.44 -4.62
N GLY A 100 -13.14 7.62 -4.34
CA GLY A 100 -11.95 8.15 -5.00
C GLY A 100 -10.60 7.64 -4.46
N ASN A 101 -10.58 6.77 -3.45
CA ASN A 101 -9.34 6.39 -2.76
C ASN A 101 -8.39 5.48 -3.57
N THR A 102 -8.77 5.01 -4.76
CA THR A 102 -7.87 4.21 -5.59
C THR A 102 -8.31 4.30 -7.06
N LEU A 103 -7.38 4.11 -8.00
CA LEU A 103 -7.57 3.75 -9.44
C LEU A 103 -6.94 4.73 -10.47
N GLY A 104 -5.69 5.16 -10.26
CA GLY A 104 -4.92 5.88 -11.29
C GLY A 104 -3.43 6.00 -10.97
N GLU A 105 -2.73 6.97 -11.56
CA GLU A 105 -1.30 7.28 -11.34
C GLU A 105 -0.93 7.42 -9.85
N ALA A 106 -1.87 7.88 -9.02
CA ALA A 106 -1.75 7.91 -7.56
C ALA A 106 -1.41 6.56 -6.93
N ALA A 107 -1.86 5.45 -7.54
CA ALA A 107 -1.53 4.11 -7.09
C ALA A 107 -0.05 3.78 -7.36
N ILE A 108 0.51 4.20 -8.49
CA ILE A 108 1.93 3.94 -8.82
C ILE A 108 2.84 4.76 -7.90
N THR A 109 2.61 6.07 -7.80
CA THR A 109 3.42 6.93 -6.92
C THR A 109 3.31 6.49 -5.46
N GLY A 110 2.11 6.08 -5.01
CA GLY A 110 1.94 5.53 -3.66
C GLY A 110 2.74 4.25 -3.43
N ARG A 111 2.76 3.32 -4.40
CA ARG A 111 3.56 2.09 -4.29
C ARG A 111 5.06 2.34 -4.36
N GLN A 112 5.51 3.33 -5.12
CA GLN A 112 6.92 3.77 -5.11
C GLN A 112 7.29 4.33 -3.74
N GLN A 113 6.44 5.19 -3.16
CA GLN A 113 6.64 5.68 -1.79
C GLN A 113 6.65 4.55 -0.76
N ASP A 114 5.81 3.52 -0.90
CA ASP A 114 5.88 2.33 -0.04
C ASP A 114 7.27 1.68 -0.10
N VAL A 115 7.80 1.43 -1.31
CA VAL A 115 9.13 0.81 -1.47
C VAL A 115 10.20 1.64 -0.77
N GLU A 116 10.20 2.95 -0.96
CA GLU A 116 11.17 3.86 -0.34
C GLU A 116 11.07 3.86 1.18
N VAL A 117 9.86 4.02 1.73
CA VAL A 117 9.62 4.11 3.17
C VAL A 117 9.91 2.78 3.86
N ILE A 118 9.44 1.66 3.30
CA ILE A 118 9.70 0.33 3.85
C ILE A 118 11.20 0.02 3.81
N SER A 119 11.90 0.31 2.71
CA SER A 119 13.34 0.08 2.61
C SER A 119 14.12 0.91 3.62
N LYS A 120 13.78 2.20 3.75
CA LYS A 120 14.38 3.12 4.73
C LYS A 120 14.29 2.56 6.14
N TYR A 121 13.08 2.15 6.56
CA TYR A 121 12.86 1.72 7.94
C TYR A 121 13.29 0.28 8.22
N MET A 122 13.20 -0.62 7.24
CA MET A 122 13.84 -1.94 7.33
C MET A 122 15.35 -1.80 7.60
N LEU A 123 16.06 -0.92 6.87
CA LEU A 123 17.48 -0.69 7.10
C LEU A 123 17.77 0.04 8.42
N ALA A 124 16.91 0.97 8.83
CA ALA A 124 17.06 1.70 10.09
C ALA A 124 17.01 0.77 11.32
N ALA A 125 16.16 -0.27 11.27
CA ALA A 125 16.05 -1.26 12.33
C ALA A 125 17.25 -2.21 12.44
N LEU A 126 18.07 -2.32 11.39
CA LEU A 126 19.21 -3.24 11.36
C LEU A 126 20.47 -2.60 11.98
N PRO A 127 21.30 -3.39 12.68
CA PRO A 127 22.66 -3.01 13.02
C PRO A 127 23.45 -2.61 11.78
N GLU A 128 24.29 -1.59 11.90
CA GLU A 128 24.97 -0.94 10.77
C GLU A 128 25.74 -1.93 9.88
N GLN A 129 26.42 -2.91 10.49
CA GLN A 129 27.17 -3.96 9.80
C GLN A 129 26.35 -4.84 8.85
N TYR A 130 25.03 -4.92 9.03
CA TYR A 130 24.15 -5.73 8.18
C TYR A 130 23.41 -4.91 7.12
N ARG A 131 23.44 -3.56 7.20
CA ARG A 131 22.65 -2.69 6.33
C ARG A 131 23.03 -2.84 4.86
N SER A 132 24.33 -2.88 4.54
CA SER A 132 24.79 -3.04 3.15
C SER A 132 24.37 -4.38 2.56
N LEU A 133 24.44 -5.46 3.35
CA LEU A 133 24.01 -6.79 2.93
C LEU A 133 22.50 -6.83 2.65
N ALA A 134 21.70 -6.30 3.58
CA ALA A 134 20.24 -6.25 3.43
C ALA A 134 19.82 -5.36 2.26
N ALA A 135 20.46 -4.20 2.08
CA ALA A 135 20.18 -3.30 0.96
C ALA A 135 20.43 -4.00 -0.39
N ALA A 136 21.61 -4.62 -0.57
CA ALA A 136 21.95 -5.33 -1.80
C ALA A 136 21.01 -6.51 -2.08
N GLY A 137 20.66 -7.29 -1.06
CA GLY A 137 19.72 -8.40 -1.18
C GLY A 137 18.32 -7.95 -1.58
N THR A 138 17.79 -6.93 -0.92
CA THR A 138 16.45 -6.39 -1.21
C THR A 138 16.38 -5.75 -2.60
N GLU A 139 17.40 -4.99 -2.99
CA GLU A 139 17.49 -4.42 -4.34
C GLU A 139 17.47 -5.53 -5.41
N ARG A 140 18.30 -6.57 -5.24
CA ARG A 140 18.34 -7.67 -6.21
C ARG A 140 17.01 -8.43 -6.29
N LEU A 141 16.34 -8.65 -5.16
CA LEU A 141 15.02 -9.31 -5.14
C LEU A 141 13.94 -8.49 -5.86
N MET A 142 13.97 -7.17 -5.73
CA MET A 142 13.06 -6.29 -6.46
C MET A 142 13.32 -6.33 -7.98
N ILE A 143 14.58 -6.24 -8.39
CA ILE A 143 14.95 -6.36 -9.81
C ILE A 143 14.54 -7.72 -10.37
N LEU A 144 14.78 -8.82 -9.63
CA LEU A 144 14.38 -10.17 -10.03
C LEU A 144 12.87 -10.31 -10.19
N ARG A 145 12.07 -9.67 -9.33
CA ARG A 145 10.60 -9.65 -9.48
C ARG A 145 10.21 -9.02 -10.82
N ASP A 146 10.81 -7.87 -11.15
CA ASP A 146 10.49 -7.13 -12.37
C ASP A 146 10.96 -7.92 -13.62
N GLU A 147 12.16 -8.51 -13.59
CA GLU A 147 12.67 -9.44 -14.61
C GLU A 147 11.72 -10.63 -14.81
N LEU A 148 11.25 -11.25 -13.73
CA LEU A 148 10.32 -12.38 -13.79
C LEU A 148 8.95 -12.00 -14.36
N GLU A 149 8.43 -10.82 -14.02
CA GLU A 149 7.19 -10.30 -14.58
C GLU A 149 7.33 -10.05 -16.08
N GLN A 150 8.46 -9.49 -16.51
CA GLN A 150 8.76 -9.31 -17.93
C GLN A 150 8.82 -10.65 -18.68
N VAL A 151 9.58 -11.62 -18.18
CA VAL A 151 9.70 -12.96 -18.79
C VAL A 151 8.33 -13.65 -18.88
N ARG A 152 7.51 -13.58 -17.82
CA ARG A 152 6.15 -14.11 -17.83
C ARG A 152 5.28 -13.43 -18.87
N SER A 153 5.37 -12.11 -19.00
CA SER A 153 4.63 -11.34 -19.99
C SER A 153 5.03 -11.73 -21.41
N GLU A 154 6.32 -11.85 -21.70
CA GLU A 154 6.84 -12.25 -23.01
C GLU A 154 6.38 -13.67 -23.39
N LEU A 155 6.48 -14.64 -22.48
CA LEU A 155 6.00 -16.02 -22.70
C LEU A 155 4.48 -16.08 -22.89
N SER A 156 3.71 -15.30 -22.13
CA SER A 156 2.25 -15.24 -22.28
C SER A 156 1.82 -14.56 -23.59
N GLY A 157 2.58 -13.55 -24.04
CA GLY A 157 2.38 -12.86 -25.33
C GLY A 157 2.80 -13.69 -26.54
N GLN A 158 3.60 -14.74 -26.34
CA GLN A 158 3.95 -15.74 -27.36
C GLN A 158 2.89 -16.85 -27.52
N THR A 159 1.87 -16.91 -26.67
CA THR A 159 0.69 -17.74 -26.93
C THR A 159 -0.01 -17.18 -28.17
N GLU A 160 -0.22 -17.99 -29.23
CA GLU A 160 -0.90 -17.51 -30.44
C GLU A 160 -2.23 -16.86 -30.06
N PRO A 161 -2.41 -15.55 -30.30
CA PRO A 161 -3.64 -14.86 -29.91
C PRO A 161 -4.81 -15.48 -30.66
N SER A 162 -5.87 -15.84 -29.95
CA SER A 162 -7.00 -16.49 -30.60
C SER A 162 -7.62 -15.54 -31.63
N VAL A 163 -8.02 -16.08 -32.78
CA VAL A 163 -8.69 -15.31 -33.85
C VAL A 163 -9.86 -14.49 -33.31
N ARG A 164 -10.54 -15.00 -32.27
CA ARG A 164 -11.65 -14.36 -31.58
C ARG A 164 -11.26 -13.08 -30.83
N GLU A 165 -10.10 -13.06 -30.16
CA GLU A 165 -9.62 -11.88 -29.43
C GLU A 165 -9.19 -10.77 -30.39
N ARG A 166 -8.52 -11.11 -31.49
CA ARG A 166 -8.16 -10.15 -32.55
C ARG A 166 -9.39 -9.54 -33.21
N LEU A 167 -10.44 -10.35 -33.44
CA LEU A 167 -11.71 -9.86 -33.98
C LEU A 167 -12.40 -8.91 -32.99
N HIS A 168 -12.38 -9.22 -31.70
CA HIS A 168 -12.93 -8.34 -30.65
C HIS A 168 -12.22 -6.99 -30.57
N LEU A 169 -10.88 -7.00 -30.62
CA LEU A 169 -10.06 -5.78 -30.64
C LEU A 169 -10.30 -4.93 -31.89
N LEU A 170 -10.47 -5.57 -33.05
CA LEU A 170 -10.79 -4.86 -34.29
C LEU A 170 -12.18 -4.22 -34.22
N LEU A 171 -13.19 -4.95 -33.74
CA LEU A 171 -14.56 -4.44 -33.60
C LEU A 171 -14.65 -3.29 -32.60
N SER A 172 -13.92 -3.36 -31.47
CA SER A 172 -13.88 -2.29 -30.48
C SER A 172 -13.21 -1.03 -31.04
N ALA A 173 -12.11 -1.17 -31.79
CA ALA A 173 -11.42 -0.07 -32.46
C ALA A 173 -12.30 0.61 -33.53
N ILE A 174 -13.04 -0.17 -34.33
CA ILE A 174 -13.99 0.36 -35.32
C ILE A 174 -15.12 1.12 -34.62
N LYS A 175 -15.70 0.55 -33.56
CA LYS A 175 -16.78 1.18 -32.78
C LYS A 175 -16.34 2.49 -32.13
N TYR A 176 -15.11 2.55 -31.62
CA TYR A 176 -14.51 3.76 -31.10
C TYR A 176 -14.35 4.85 -32.18
N LYS A 177 -13.82 4.48 -33.36
CA LYS A 177 -13.62 5.41 -34.48
C LYS A 177 -14.94 5.95 -35.03
N LEU A 178 -15.97 5.12 -35.10
CA LEU A 178 -17.33 5.53 -35.50
C LEU A 178 -17.97 6.48 -34.48
N ARG A 179 -17.87 6.18 -33.17
CA ARG A 179 -18.36 7.07 -32.10
C ARG A 179 -17.65 8.42 -32.10
N LYS A 180 -16.34 8.43 -32.35
CA LYS A 180 -15.55 9.66 -32.45
C LYS A 180 -15.98 10.52 -33.66
N LYS A 181 -16.28 9.89 -34.81
CA LYS A 181 -16.73 10.58 -36.03
C LYS A 181 -18.17 11.11 -35.94
N LEU A 182 -19.02 10.49 -35.11
CA LEU A 182 -20.39 10.93 -34.82
C LEU A 182 -20.46 12.09 -33.80
N ARG A 183 -19.45 12.24 -32.93
CA ARG A 183 -19.33 13.35 -31.98
C ARG A 183 -18.67 14.61 -32.56
N SER A 184 -18.13 14.54 -33.77
CA SER A 184 -17.47 15.65 -34.47
C SER A 184 -18.33 16.24 -35.60
N ARG A 185 -19.66 16.12 -35.50
CA ARG A 185 -20.66 16.73 -36.39
C ARG A 185 -21.68 17.47 -35.55
#